data_AF-A0A3D3DP06-F1
#
_entry.id   AF-A0A3D3DP06-F1
#
_cell.length_a   1.000
_cell.length_b   1.000
_cell.length_c   1.000
_cell.angle_alpha   90.00
_cell.angle_beta   90.00
_cell.angle_gamma   90.00
#
_symmetry.space_group_name_H-M   'P 1'
#
loop_
_entity.id
_entity.type
_entity.pdbx_description
1 polymer ?
#
loop_
_entity_poly.entity_id
_entity_poly.type
_entity_poly.pdbx_seq_one_letter_code
_entity_poly.pdbx_strand_id
1 'polypeptide(L)'
;MLTLILGGVRSGKSRMAERLAADISDQIVYVATAEAKDVEMQERIALHQTHRPEHWKTIEEPIHLAKALFEYGTAENVVIVDCLTLWITNLLLTDERFKTG
;
A
#
# COMPACT_ATOMS: atom_id res chain seq x y z
N MET A 1 17.56 0.32 -2.72
CA MET A 1 17.22 1.74 -2.91
C MET A 1 15.88 2.00 -2.23
N LEU A 2 15.69 3.14 -1.56
CA LEU A 2 14.41 3.51 -0.94
C LEU A 2 13.92 4.83 -1.57
N THR A 3 12.65 4.88 -1.96
CA THR A 3 12.02 6.05 -2.57
C THR A 3 10.75 6.41 -1.81
N LEU A 4 10.63 7.66 -1.38
CA LEU A 4 9.44 8.19 -0.70
C LEU A 4 8.74 9.19 -1.62
N ILE A 5 7.45 8.96 -1.87
CA ILE A 5 6.62 9.81 -2.73
C ILE A 5 5.53 10.46 -1.86
N LEU A 6 5.55 11.80 -1.78
CA LEU A 6 4.65 12.60 -0.94
C LEU A 6 3.77 13.54 -1.77
N GLY A 7 2.67 14.01 -1.16
CA GLY A 7 1.74 14.96 -1.78
C GLY A 7 0.28 14.73 -1.41
N GLY A 8 -0.59 15.67 -1.79
CA GLY A 8 -2.01 15.71 -1.39
C GLY A 8 -2.89 14.60 -1.97
N VAL A 9 -4.14 14.52 -1.51
CA VAL A 9 -5.13 13.57 -2.02
C VAL A 9 -5.34 13.79 -3.54
N ARG A 10 -5.46 12.70 -4.31
CA ARG A 10 -5.65 12.71 -5.78
C ARG A 10 -4.53 13.40 -6.58
N SER A 11 -3.34 13.62 -6.02
CA SER A 11 -2.19 14.20 -6.74
C SER A 11 -1.44 13.22 -7.66
N GLY A 12 -1.94 11.99 -7.85
CA GLY A 12 -1.35 11.01 -8.78
C GLY A 12 -0.15 10.20 -8.26
N LYS A 13 0.14 10.24 -6.96
CA LYS A 13 1.32 9.57 -6.36
C LYS A 13 1.37 8.07 -6.58
N SER A 14 0.26 7.37 -6.35
CA SER A 14 0.17 5.92 -6.52
C SER A 14 0.55 5.54 -7.95
N ARG A 15 -0.03 6.22 -8.94
CA ARG A 15 0.30 6.02 -10.36
C ARG A 15 1.77 6.31 -10.69
N MET A 16 2.37 7.31 -10.04
CA MET A 16 3.80 7.59 -10.20
C MET A 16 4.66 6.48 -9.59
N ALA A 17 4.32 5.97 -8.41
CA ALA A 17 5.00 4.86 -7.76
C ALA A 17 4.94 3.59 -8.61
N GLU A 18 3.76 3.28 -9.15
CA GLU A 18 3.51 2.13 -10.02
C GLU A 18 4.37 2.20 -11.29
N ARG A 19 4.43 3.36 -11.95
CA ARG A 19 5.29 3.56 -13.14
C ARG A 19 6.76 3.38 -12.81
N LEU A 20 7.24 4.03 -11.75
CA LEU A 20 8.63 3.92 -11.32
C LEU A 20 9.02 2.47 -10.99
N ALA A 21 8.12 1.72 -10.36
CA ALA A 21 8.37 0.32 -10.07
C ALA A 21 8.44 -0.53 -11.35
N ALA A 22 7.50 -0.32 -12.29
CA ALA A 22 7.45 -1.02 -13.57
C ALA A 22 8.68 -0.75 -14.44
N ASP A 23 9.28 0.44 -14.34
CA ASP A 23 10.53 0.76 -15.05
C ASP A 23 11.76 0.06 -14.45
N ILE A 24 11.66 -0.46 -13.22
CA ILE A 24 12.77 -1.10 -12.48
C ILE A 24 12.70 -2.63 -12.56
N SER A 25 11.51 -3.22 -12.44
CA SER A 25 11.34 -4.69 -12.39
C SER A 25 9.95 -5.13 -12.83
N ASP A 26 9.86 -6.31 -13.43
CA ASP A 26 8.59 -7.01 -13.67
C ASP A 26 8.07 -7.75 -12.43
N GLN A 27 8.94 -7.97 -11.43
CA GLN A 27 8.60 -8.63 -10.16
C GLN A 27 8.18 -7.58 -9.13
N ILE A 28 6.90 -7.18 -9.17
CA ILE A 28 6.35 -6.15 -8.31
C ILE A 28 5.44 -6.77 -7.25
N VAL A 29 5.68 -6.39 -6.00
CA VAL A 29 4.83 -6.69 -4.85
C VAL A 29 4.18 -5.40 -4.38
N TYR A 30 2.86 -5.31 -4.53
CA TYR A 30 2.07 -4.18 -4.07
C TYR A 30 1.47 -4.48 -2.70
N VAL A 31 1.89 -3.77 -1.67
CA VAL A 31 1.36 -3.87 -0.31
C VAL A 31 0.33 -2.75 -0.08
N ALA A 32 -0.94 -3.14 -0.11
CA ALA A 32 -2.07 -2.28 0.19
C ALA A 32 -2.33 -2.26 1.70
N THR A 33 -2.33 -1.07 2.30
CA THR A 33 -2.53 -0.91 3.75
C THR A 33 -3.91 -0.34 4.08
N ALA A 34 -4.70 -0.01 3.07
CA ALA A 34 -6.07 0.47 3.25
C ALA A 34 -6.99 -0.68 3.69
N GLU A 35 -7.86 -0.42 4.67
CA GLU A 35 -8.94 -1.33 5.07
C GLU A 35 -10.28 -0.79 4.54
N ALA A 36 -11.07 -1.69 3.97
CA ALA A 36 -12.39 -1.37 3.43
C ALA A 36 -13.44 -1.31 4.57
N LYS A 37 -13.38 -0.25 5.39
CA LYS A 37 -14.24 -0.05 6.57
C LYS A 37 -15.65 0.48 6.23
N ASP A 38 -15.81 1.05 5.05
CA ASP A 38 -17.08 1.55 4.52
C ASP A 38 -17.20 1.26 3.01
N VAL A 39 -18.40 1.44 2.48
CA VAL A 39 -18.73 1.16 1.08
C VAL A 39 -17.94 2.06 0.12
N GLU A 40 -17.72 3.33 0.46
CA GLU A 40 -16.95 4.25 -0.38
C GLU A 40 -15.50 3.78 -0.53
N MET A 41 -14.89 3.32 0.56
CA MET A 41 -13.54 2.79 0.57
C MET A 41 -13.47 1.45 -0.18
N GLN A 42 -14.49 0.60 -0.06
CA GLN A 42 -14.59 -0.64 -0.84
C GLN A 42 -14.59 -0.36 -2.34
N GLU A 43 -15.44 0.55 -2.81
CA GLU A 43 -15.51 0.95 -4.21
C GLU A 43 -14.18 1.54 -4.71
N ARG A 44 -13.54 2.37 -3.88
CA ARG A 44 -12.22 2.94 -4.20
C ARG A 44 -11.12 1.89 -4.28
N ILE A 45 -11.09 0.93 -3.36
CA ILE A 45 -10.13 -0.19 -3.38
C ILE A 45 -10.36 -1.03 -4.64
N ALA A 46 -11.61 -1.38 -4.95
CA ALA A 46 -11.94 -2.14 -6.15
C ALA A 46 -11.45 -1.43 -7.42
N LEU A 47 -11.71 -0.12 -7.55
CA LEU A 47 -11.20 0.66 -8.68
C LEU A 47 -9.67 0.62 -8.76
N HIS A 48 -8.96 0.76 -7.65
CA HIS A 48 -7.50 0.66 -7.66
C HIS A 48 -6.99 -0.74 -8.02
N GLN A 49 -7.67 -1.81 -7.56
CA GLN A 49 -7.31 -3.17 -7.93
C GLN A 49 -7.44 -3.40 -9.45
N THR A 50 -8.48 -2.86 -10.10
CA THR A 50 -8.65 -2.99 -11.57
C THR A 50 -7.56 -2.32 -12.40
N HIS A 51 -6.83 -1.35 -11.83
CA HIS A 51 -5.76 -0.66 -12.53
C HIS A 51 -4.41 -1.35 -12.42
N ARG A 52 -4.28 -2.36 -11.54
CA ARG A 52 -3.03 -3.09 -11.33
C ARG A 52 -2.91 -4.21 -12.36
N PRO A 53 -1.73 -4.40 -12.97
CA PRO A 53 -1.49 -5.55 -13.82
C PRO A 53 -1.69 -6.87 -13.06
N GLU A 54 -2.33 -7.87 -13.68
CA GLU A 54 -2.62 -9.17 -13.05
C GLU A 54 -1.36 -9.93 -12.63
N HIS A 55 -0.21 -9.68 -13.27
CA HIS A 55 1.06 -10.32 -12.93
C HIS A 55 1.68 -9.78 -11.64
N TRP A 56 1.17 -8.67 -11.09
CA TRP A 56 1.66 -8.12 -9.83
C TRP A 56 1.11 -8.89 -8.65
N LYS A 57 1.97 -9.17 -7.67
CA LYS A 57 1.53 -9.75 -6.41
C LYS A 57 0.96 -8.65 -5.53
N THR A 58 -0.34 -8.72 -5.22
CA THR A 58 -0.97 -7.80 -4.26
C THR A 58 -1.11 -8.46 -2.89
N ILE A 59 -0.70 -7.74 -1.85
CA ILE A 59 -0.81 -8.14 -0.43
C ILE A 59 -1.62 -7.06 0.30
N GLU A 60 -2.71 -7.47 0.94
CA GLU A 60 -3.47 -6.61 1.84
C GLU A 60 -2.92 -6.80 3.26
N GLU A 61 -2.15 -5.82 3.75
CA GLU A 61 -1.54 -5.88 5.09
C GLU A 61 -1.70 -4.53 5.79
N PRO A 62 -2.79 -4.33 6.54
CA PRO A 62 -3.12 -3.05 7.14
C PRO A 62 -2.35 -2.74 8.44
N ILE A 63 -1.71 -3.73 9.07
CA ILE A 63 -1.10 -3.61 10.40
C ILE A 63 0.37 -4.05 10.40
N HIS A 64 0.65 -5.29 10.00
CA HIS A 64 1.98 -5.93 10.12
C HIS A 64 2.87 -5.64 8.91
N LEU A 65 2.94 -4.37 8.47
CA LEU A 65 3.72 -3.95 7.30
C LEU A 65 5.18 -4.42 7.36
N ALA A 66 5.81 -4.37 8.54
CA ALA A 66 7.19 -4.83 8.71
C ALA A 66 7.35 -6.31 8.32
N LYS A 67 6.39 -7.17 8.68
CA LYS A 67 6.41 -8.60 8.30
C LYS A 67 6.33 -8.75 6.79
N ALA A 68 5.42 -8.04 6.13
CA ALA A 68 5.31 -8.05 4.67
C ALA A 68 6.62 -7.57 4.00
N LEU A 69 7.25 -6.52 4.53
CA LEU A 69 8.53 -6.03 4.01
C LEU A 69 9.67 -7.05 4.22
N PHE A 70 9.72 -7.76 5.34
CA PHE A 70 10.70 -8.83 5.55
C PHE A 70 10.49 -10.01 4.59
N GLU A 71 9.25 -10.39 4.34
CA GLU A 71 8.91 -11.50 3.46
C GLU A 71 9.16 -11.17 1.98
N TYR A 72 8.82 -9.96 1.55
CA TYR A 72 8.81 -9.57 0.14
C TYR A 72 9.94 -8.64 -0.29
N GLY A 73 10.66 -8.00 0.63
CA GLY A 73 11.79 -7.10 0.37
C GLY A 73 13.08 -7.83 -0.02
N THR A 74 12.99 -8.79 -0.94
CA THR A 74 14.14 -9.53 -1.48
C THR A 74 14.82 -8.74 -2.60
N ALA A 75 16.00 -9.20 -3.05
CA ALA A 75 16.72 -8.55 -4.15
C ALA A 75 16.00 -8.66 -5.51
N GLU A 76 15.03 -9.57 -5.64
CA GLU A 76 14.30 -9.84 -6.88
C GLU A 76 13.06 -8.95 -7.02
N ASN A 77 12.51 -8.48 -5.90
CA ASN A 77 11.23 -7.77 -5.87
C ASN A 77 11.41 -6.26 -5.77
N VAL A 78 10.54 -5.52 -6.44
CA VAL A 78 10.25 -4.12 -6.11
C VAL A 78 8.97 -4.09 -5.28
N VAL A 79 9.06 -3.55 -4.06
CA VAL A 79 7.91 -3.45 -3.15
C VAL A 79 7.34 -2.03 -3.18
N ILE A 80 6.05 -1.92 -3.48
CA ILE A 80 5.28 -0.68 -3.38
C ILE A 80 4.42 -0.75 -2.11
N VAL A 81 4.40 0.31 -1.31
CA VAL A 81 3.50 0.43 -0.14
C VAL A 81 2.52 1.58 -0.38
N ASP A 82 1.22 1.29 -0.39
CA ASP A 82 0.16 2.30 -0.59
C ASP A 82 -0.96 2.13 0.46
N CYS A 83 -1.10 3.03 1.45
CA CYS A 83 -0.23 4.16 1.78
C CYS A 83 0.19 4.18 3.26
N LEU A 84 1.31 4.85 3.55
CA LEU A 84 1.81 4.98 4.91
C LEU A 84 0.83 5.71 5.85
N THR A 85 0.05 6.67 5.34
CA THR A 85 -0.92 7.40 6.17
C THR A 85 -2.01 6.47 6.70
N LEU A 86 -2.60 5.62 5.85
CA LEU A 86 -3.61 4.66 6.28
C LEU A 86 -3.03 3.58 7.19
N TRP A 87 -1.81 3.14 6.94
CA TRP A 87 -1.11 2.23 7.84
C TRP A 87 -0.97 2.83 9.26
N ILE A 88 -0.48 4.07 9.36
CA ILE A 88 -0.38 4.78 10.65
C ILE A 88 -1.75 4.93 11.30
N THR A 89 -2.78 5.31 10.53
CA THR A 89 -4.16 5.40 11.05
C THR A 89 -4.64 4.06 11.61
N ASN A 90 -4.41 2.94 10.91
CA ASN A 90 -4.82 1.63 11.39
C ASN A 90 -4.09 1.25 12.69
N LEU A 91 -2.78 1.55 12.80
CA LEU A 91 -2.03 1.34 14.04
C LEU A 91 -2.61 2.15 15.20
N LEU A 92 -2.90 3.44 14.98
CA LEU A 92 -3.47 4.31 16.00
C LEU A 92 -4.86 3.84 16.46
N LEU A 93 -5.71 3.38 15.54
CA LEU A 93 -7.05 2.90 15.87
C LEU A 93 -7.05 1.53 16.57
N THR A 94 -6.02 0.71 16.34
CA THR A 94 -5.91 -0.63 16.94
C THR A 94 -5.29 -0.57 18.34
N ASP A 95 -4.50 0.44 18.63
CA ASP A 95 -3.84 0.64 19.92
C ASP A 95 -4.81 1.18 20.97
N GLU A 96 -5.06 0.37 22.00
CA GLU A 96 -5.98 0.68 23.12
C GLU A 96 -5.68 2.00 23.83
N ARG A 97 -4.43 2.47 23.80
CA ARG A 97 -4.05 3.75 24.42
C ARG A 97 -4.66 4.96 23.75
N PHE A 98 -5.06 4.83 22.48
CA PHE A 98 -5.65 5.89 21.67
C PHE A 98 -7.15 5.72 21.47
N LYS A 99 -7.75 4.65 22.00
CA LYS A 99 -9.19 4.50 22.04
C LYS A 99 -9.75 5.39 23.14
N THR A 100 -10.44 6.44 22.75
CA THR A 100 -11.21 7.28 23.68
C THR A 100 -12.48 6.51 24.06
N GLY A 101 -12.59 6.16 25.34
CA GLY A 101 -13.84 5.69 25.95
C GLY A 101 -14.74 6.86 26.30
#